data_AF-A0A3B9WRA5-F1
#
_entry.id   AF-A0A3B9WRA5-F1
#
_cell.length_a   1.000
_cell.length_b   1.000
_cell.length_c   1.000
_cell.angle_alpha   90.00
_cell.angle_beta   90.00
_cell.angle_gamma   90.00
#
_symmetry.space_group_name_H-M   'P 1'
#
loop_
_entity.id
_entity.type
_entity.pdbx_description
1 polymer ?
#
loop_
_entity_poly.entity_id
_entity_poly.type
_entity_poly.pdbx_seq_one_letter_code
_entity_poly.pdbx_strand_id
1 'polypeptide(L)'
;MSDDSQYLEYIGVYNADASVWGEVSYWFGARIGVRHCSLCDVTHGMFRKRADWVQCAESLGVAFTTYHRDDAPHDVLIAANGNYPIVLGRTASSLEVVLDNVQIEACGGSPESLIAALQSPK
;
A
#
# COMPACT_ATOMS: atom_id res chain seq x y z
N MET A 1 13.33 15.22 18.63
CA MET A 1 13.29 13.82 18.19
C MET A 1 13.25 13.89 16.69
N SER A 2 14.40 13.68 16.05
CA SER A 2 14.54 13.84 14.61
C SER A 2 13.87 12.66 13.93
N ASP A 3 12.77 12.95 13.23
CA ASP A 3 12.00 11.99 12.47
C ASP A 3 12.70 11.80 11.11
N ASP A 4 13.86 11.12 11.12
CA ASP A 4 14.59 10.78 9.91
C ASP A 4 13.98 9.52 9.28
N SER A 5 12.72 9.62 8.86
CA SER A 5 12.25 8.69 7.84
C SER A 5 13.08 8.96 6.58
N GLN A 6 13.81 7.94 6.10
CA GLN A 6 14.66 8.04 4.90
C GLN A 6 13.88 8.46 3.64
N TYR A 7 12.54 8.37 3.70
CA TYR A 7 11.63 8.66 2.61
C TYR A 7 10.76 9.88 2.95
N LEU A 8 10.58 10.76 1.98
CA LEU A 8 9.70 11.93 2.02
C LEU A 8 8.22 11.53 2.03
N GLU A 9 7.91 10.35 1.47
CA GLU A 9 6.56 9.79 1.35
C GLU A 9 6.65 8.28 1.11
N TYR A 10 5.69 7.53 1.63
CA TYR A 10 5.40 6.15 1.20
C TYR A 10 4.24 6.13 0.21
N ILE A 11 4.36 5.29 -0.82
CA ILE A 11 3.35 5.18 -1.88
C ILE A 11 2.96 3.71 -2.02
N GLY A 12 1.73 3.37 -1.64
CA GLY A 12 1.15 2.05 -1.87
C GLY A 12 0.41 1.99 -3.21
N VAL A 13 0.70 0.98 -4.03
CA VAL A 13 -0.06 0.73 -5.27
C VAL A 13 -0.79 -0.60 -5.16
N TYR A 14 -2.11 -0.56 -5.26
CA TYR A 14 -2.95 -1.75 -5.21
C TYR A 14 -2.83 -2.59 -6.49
N ASN A 15 -3.06 -3.90 -6.37
CA ASN A 15 -3.28 -4.78 -7.53
C ASN A 15 -4.77 -4.76 -7.94
N ALA A 16 -5.32 -3.56 -8.12
CA ALA A 16 -6.70 -3.33 -8.50
C ALA A 16 -6.78 -2.07 -9.38
N ASP A 17 -7.81 -2.01 -10.21
CA ASP A 17 -8.17 -0.81 -10.99
C ASP A 17 -9.20 0.02 -10.21
N ALA A 18 -9.18 1.34 -10.35
CA ALA A 18 -10.08 2.24 -9.62
C ALA A 18 -11.57 1.95 -9.89
N SER A 19 -11.88 1.56 -11.13
CA SER A 19 -13.22 1.15 -11.56
C SER A 19 -13.75 -0.07 -10.80
N VAL A 20 -12.88 -1.04 -10.52
CA VAL A 20 -13.21 -2.22 -9.72
C VAL A 20 -13.47 -1.79 -8.27
N TRP A 21 -12.65 -0.91 -7.71
CA TRP A 21 -12.80 -0.47 -6.32
C TRP A 21 -14.11 0.28 -6.03
N GLY A 22 -14.59 1.07 -7.00
CA GLY A 22 -15.86 1.80 -6.90
C GLY A 22 -17.10 0.92 -6.87
N GLU A 23 -17.07 -0.25 -7.52
CA GLU A 23 -18.23 -1.13 -7.71
C GLU A 23 -18.30 -2.31 -6.71
N VAL A 24 -17.18 -2.85 -6.22
CA VAL A 24 -17.15 -4.08 -5.38
C VAL A 24 -16.91 -3.84 -3.89
N SER A 25 -17.40 -2.74 -3.33
CA SER A 25 -17.37 -2.41 -1.90
C SER A 25 -18.17 -3.37 -0.99
N TYR A 26 -18.36 -4.65 -1.36
CA TYR A 26 -19.06 -5.63 -0.53
C TYR A 26 -18.42 -7.02 -0.44
N TRP A 27 -17.50 -7.45 -1.32
CA TRP A 27 -17.03 -8.85 -1.29
C TRP A 27 -15.53 -9.02 -1.60
N PHE A 28 -14.67 -8.65 -0.66
CA PHE A 28 -13.38 -9.37 -0.49
C PHE A 28 -13.65 -10.65 0.30
N GLY A 29 -14.31 -11.60 -0.35
CA GLY A 29 -14.78 -12.82 0.30
C GLY A 29 -15.15 -13.89 -0.72
N ALA A 30 -14.13 -14.60 -1.21
CA ALA A 30 -14.24 -15.88 -1.90
C ALA A 30 -14.92 -15.91 -3.29
N ARG A 31 -14.12 -16.25 -4.31
CA ARG A 31 -14.53 -16.92 -5.56
C ARG A 31 -15.17 -16.09 -6.68
N ILE A 32 -14.54 -15.00 -7.10
CA ILE A 32 -14.65 -14.51 -8.50
C ILE A 32 -13.24 -14.05 -8.88
N GLY A 33 -12.79 -14.32 -10.12
CA GLY A 33 -11.39 -14.27 -10.58
C GLY A 33 -10.68 -12.90 -10.58
N VAL A 34 -10.95 -12.06 -9.59
CA VAL A 34 -10.20 -10.84 -9.27
C VAL A 34 -8.99 -11.27 -8.43
N ARG A 35 -7.80 -10.84 -8.83
CA ARG A 35 -6.54 -11.16 -8.15
C ARG A 35 -6.63 -10.72 -6.68
N HIS A 36 -6.22 -11.58 -5.76
CA HIS A 36 -6.09 -11.23 -4.35
C HIS A 36 -5.08 -10.07 -4.21
N CYS A 37 -5.43 -9.06 -3.42
CA CYS A 37 -4.64 -7.85 -3.20
C CYS A 37 -4.38 -7.71 -1.69
N SER A 38 -3.21 -8.15 -1.24
CA SER A 38 -2.82 -8.13 0.18
C SER A 38 -2.79 -6.71 0.78
N LEU A 39 -2.38 -5.70 0.01
CA LEU A 39 -2.43 -4.30 0.45
C LEU A 39 -3.87 -3.80 0.66
N CYS A 40 -4.82 -4.31 -0.14
CA CYS A 40 -6.23 -3.96 0.00
C CYS A 40 -6.79 -4.49 1.33
N ASP A 41 -6.37 -5.67 1.77
CA ASP A 41 -6.75 -6.24 3.08
C ASP A 41 -6.20 -5.40 4.25
N VAL A 42 -5.02 -4.80 4.07
CA VAL A 42 -4.45 -3.88 5.07
C VAL A 42 -5.24 -2.59 5.14
N THR A 43 -5.65 -2.00 4.02
CA THR A 43 -6.17 -0.63 4.00
C THR A 43 -7.70 -0.54 4.10
N HIS A 44 -8.43 -1.59 3.74
CA HIS A 44 -9.88 -1.56 3.61
C HIS A 44 -10.60 -2.62 4.45
N GLY A 45 -11.72 -2.20 5.04
CA GLY A 45 -12.69 -3.09 5.66
C GLY A 45 -13.83 -3.35 4.68
N MET A 46 -14.91 -3.95 5.18
CA MET A 46 -16.03 -4.39 4.34
C MET A 46 -16.65 -3.30 3.45
N PHE A 47 -16.70 -2.04 3.91
CA PHE A 47 -17.39 -0.95 3.20
C PHE A 47 -16.58 0.35 3.07
N ARG A 48 -15.45 0.47 3.79
CA ARG A 48 -14.71 1.72 3.92
C ARG A 48 -13.26 1.46 4.28
N LYS A 49 -12.42 2.48 4.15
CA LYS A 49 -11.06 2.50 4.70
C LYS A 49 -11.08 2.14 6.19
N ARG A 50 -10.18 1.27 6.63
CA ARG A 50 -10.15 0.83 8.03
C ARG A 50 -9.66 1.95 8.93
N ALA A 51 -10.25 2.06 10.12
CA ALA A 51 -9.87 3.08 11.08
C ALA A 51 -8.48 2.80 11.69
N ASP A 52 -8.15 1.53 11.95
CA ASP A 52 -6.84 1.11 12.42
C ASP A 52 -5.73 1.40 11.40
N TRP A 53 -6.00 1.20 10.10
CA TRP A 53 -5.10 1.63 9.03
C TRP A 53 -4.85 3.14 9.04
N VAL A 54 -5.90 3.96 9.16
CA VAL A 54 -5.74 5.42 9.21
C VAL A 54 -4.86 5.82 10.38
N GLN A 55 -5.14 5.29 11.58
CA GLN A 55 -4.34 5.56 12.78
C GLN A 55 -2.88 5.11 12.62
N CYS A 56 -2.66 3.93 12.03
CA CYS A 56 -1.31 3.40 11.77
C CYS A 56 -0.55 4.27 10.76
N ALA A 57 -1.18 4.66 9.67
CA ALA A 57 -0.56 5.52 8.66
C ALA A 57 -0.19 6.90 9.21
N GLU A 58 -1.05 7.48 10.07
CA GLU A 58 -0.77 8.76 10.75
C GLU A 58 0.44 8.67 11.70
N SER A 59 0.82 7.48 12.16
CA SER A 59 1.97 7.28 13.04
C SER A 59 3.33 7.24 12.33
N LEU A 60 3.36 7.20 11.00
CA LEU A 60 4.60 7.05 10.20
C LEU A 60 5.51 8.29 10.20
N GLY A 61 5.04 9.44 10.68
CA GLY A 61 5.79 10.71 10.61
C GLY A 61 5.87 11.32 9.21
N VAL A 62 5.61 10.53 8.17
CA VAL A 62 5.55 10.93 6.76
C VAL A 62 4.28 10.44 6.10
N ALA A 63 3.89 11.07 4.99
CA ALA A 63 2.67 10.74 4.28
C ALA A 63 2.71 9.30 3.72
N PHE A 64 1.55 8.63 3.75
CA PHE A 64 1.32 7.39 3.02
C PHE A 64 0.18 7.60 2.03
N THR A 65 0.52 7.70 0.74
CA THR A 65 -0.44 7.87 -0.36
C THR A 65 -0.72 6.54 -1.03
N THR A 66 -1.94 6.34 -1.51
CA THR A 66 -2.35 5.09 -2.18
C THR A 66 -2.92 5.36 -3.57
N TYR A 67 -2.56 4.50 -4.52
CA TYR A 67 -3.05 4.51 -5.90
C TYR A 67 -3.54 3.12 -6.32
N HIS A 68 -4.44 3.09 -7.29
CA HIS A 68 -4.70 1.93 -8.14
C HIS A 68 -3.68 1.88 -9.27
N ARG A 69 -3.51 0.70 -9.89
CA ARG A 69 -2.50 0.53 -10.95
C ARG A 69 -2.82 1.33 -12.23
N ASP A 70 -4.05 1.80 -12.39
CA ASP A 70 -4.52 2.59 -13.53
C ASP A 70 -4.62 4.10 -13.25
N ASP A 71 -4.47 4.54 -11.98
CA ASP A 71 -4.49 5.94 -11.57
C ASP A 71 -3.15 6.45 -10.97
N ALA A 72 -2.16 5.57 -10.82
CA ALA A 72 -0.86 5.93 -10.28
C ALA A 72 -0.04 6.83 -11.25
N PRO A 73 0.74 7.80 -10.72
CA PRO A 73 1.65 8.62 -11.51
C PRO A 73 2.67 7.81 -12.31
N HIS A 74 3.15 8.35 -13.43
CA HIS A 74 4.02 7.62 -14.36
C HIS A 74 5.35 7.16 -13.74
N ASP A 75 5.97 7.98 -12.87
CA ASP A 75 7.19 7.61 -12.15
C ASP A 75 6.94 6.45 -11.16
N VAL A 76 5.78 6.43 -10.50
CA VAL A 76 5.31 5.34 -9.64
C VAL A 76 5.11 4.05 -10.44
N LEU A 77 4.48 4.12 -11.62
CA LEU A 77 4.28 2.97 -12.49
C LEU A 77 5.62 2.38 -13.00
N ILE A 78 6.57 3.24 -13.37
CA ILE A 78 7.92 2.81 -13.78
C ILE A 78 8.62 2.10 -12.62
N ALA A 79 8.58 2.66 -11.42
CA ALA A 79 9.22 2.09 -10.24
C ALA A 79 8.55 0.77 -9.79
N ALA A 80 7.22 0.67 -9.92
CA ALA A 80 6.49 -0.56 -9.65
C ALA A 80 6.82 -1.67 -10.66
N ASN A 81 7.10 -1.30 -11.91
CA ASN A 81 7.48 -2.22 -12.99
C ASN A 81 6.51 -3.42 -13.14
N GLY A 82 5.22 -3.16 -13.00
CA GLY A 82 4.16 -4.18 -13.08
C GLY A 82 4.06 -5.12 -11.87
N ASN A 83 4.84 -4.91 -10.81
CA ASN A 83 4.76 -5.68 -9.57
C ASN A 83 3.72 -5.02 -8.66
N TYR A 84 2.61 -5.72 -8.43
CA TYR A 84 1.52 -5.25 -7.58
C TYR A 84 0.97 -6.38 -6.69
N PRO A 85 0.48 -6.07 -5.48
CA PRO A 85 0.64 -4.78 -4.80
C PRO A 85 2.10 -4.50 -4.44
N ILE A 86 2.42 -3.23 -4.20
CA ILE A 86 3.77 -2.78 -3.86
C ILE A 86 3.71 -1.53 -2.96
N VAL A 87 4.69 -1.37 -2.07
CA VAL A 87 4.94 -0.10 -1.37
C VAL A 87 6.29 0.45 -1.81
N LEU A 88 6.27 1.68 -2.30
CA LEU A 88 7.45 2.45 -2.69
C LEU A 88 7.76 3.52 -1.65
N GLY A 89 9.04 3.91 -1.58
CA GLY A 89 9.52 5.02 -0.78
C GLY A 89 10.06 6.10 -1.71
N ARG A 90 9.58 7.34 -1.54
CA ARG A 90 10.03 8.49 -2.31
C ARG A 90 11.21 9.16 -1.60
N THR A 91 12.34 9.25 -2.28
CA THR A 91 13.50 10.06 -1.85
C THR A 91 13.48 11.41 -2.56
N ALA A 92 14.47 12.26 -2.30
CA ALA A 92 14.64 13.52 -3.03
C ALA A 92 14.90 13.34 -4.53
N SER A 93 15.35 12.15 -4.97
CA SER A 93 15.81 11.92 -6.36
C SER A 93 15.22 10.68 -7.03
N SER A 94 14.56 9.79 -6.30
CA SER A 94 14.14 8.48 -6.80
C SER A 94 12.92 7.91 -6.07
N LEU A 95 12.38 6.84 -6.63
CA LEU A 95 11.47 5.92 -5.96
C LEU A 95 12.16 4.58 -5.79
N GLU A 96 12.00 3.98 -4.61
CA GLU A 96 12.60 2.70 -4.27
C GLU A 96 11.52 1.72 -3.80
N VAL A 97 11.69 0.44 -4.10
CA VAL A 97 10.84 -0.60 -3.54
C VAL A 97 11.13 -0.74 -2.04
N VAL A 98 10.11 -0.54 -1.21
CA VAL A 98 10.19 -0.72 0.25
C VAL A 98 9.66 -2.07 0.65
N LEU A 99 8.45 -2.41 0.18
CA LEU A 99 7.84 -3.72 0.36
C LEU A 99 7.31 -4.24 -0.97
N ASP A 100 7.71 -5.46 -1.33
CA ASP A 100 7.11 -6.19 -2.44
C ASP A 100 5.84 -6.94 -2.01
N ASN A 101 5.17 -7.61 -2.96
CA ASN A 101 3.96 -8.36 -2.68
C ASN A 101 4.16 -9.44 -1.60
N VAL A 102 5.30 -10.14 -1.59
CA VAL A 102 5.56 -11.23 -0.62
C VAL A 102 5.65 -10.66 0.80
N GLN A 103 6.33 -9.53 0.96
CA GLN A 103 6.45 -8.84 2.25
C GLN A 103 5.11 -8.28 2.72
N ILE A 104 4.29 -7.74 1.81
CA ILE A 104 2.94 -7.24 2.15
C ILE A 104 2.01 -8.40 2.53
N GLU A 105 2.06 -9.52 1.79
CA GLU A 105 1.27 -10.72 2.10
C GLU A 105 1.66 -11.31 3.47
N ALA A 106 2.94 -11.29 3.82
CA ALA A 106 3.43 -11.71 5.13
C ALA A 106 2.89 -10.86 6.30
N CYS A 107 2.41 -9.63 6.04
CA CYS A 107 1.76 -8.80 7.05
C CYS A 107 0.35 -9.32 7.43
N GLY A 108 -0.22 -10.27 6.67
CA GLY A 108 -1.48 -10.93 7.00
C GLY A 108 -2.67 -9.97 7.11
N GLY A 109 -2.65 -8.88 6.34
CA GLY A 109 -3.68 -7.83 6.41
C GLY A 109 -3.63 -6.98 7.68
N SER A 110 -2.56 -7.01 8.49
CA SER A 110 -2.42 -6.13 9.67
C SER A 110 -1.77 -4.79 9.29
N PRO A 111 -2.45 -3.66 9.56
CA PRO A 111 -1.86 -2.33 9.47
C PRO A 111 -0.60 -2.20 10.32
N GLU A 112 -0.61 -2.71 11.55
CA GLU A 112 0.50 -2.61 12.48
C GLU A 112 1.74 -3.35 11.94
N SER A 113 1.55 -4.57 11.42
CA SER A 113 2.62 -5.33 10.78
C SER A 113 3.17 -4.63 9.55
N LEU A 114 2.31 -4.00 8.73
CA LEU A 114 2.76 -3.23 7.57
C LEU A 114 3.63 -2.04 8.01
N ILE A 115 3.19 -1.24 8.98
CA ILE A 115 3.96 -0.10 9.50
C ILE A 115 5.30 -0.56 10.08
N ALA A 116 5.32 -1.63 10.87
CA ALA A 116 6.54 -2.18 11.42
C ALA A 116 7.51 -2.63 10.33
N ALA A 117 7.00 -3.23 9.23
CA ALA A 117 7.82 -3.63 8.10
C ALA A 117 8.43 -2.42 7.36
N LEU A 118 7.71 -1.29 7.24
CA LEU A 118 8.22 -0.05 6.64
C LEU A 118 9.35 0.59 7.45
N GLN A 119 9.27 0.49 8.78
CA GLN A 119 10.22 1.08 9.71
C GLN A 119 11.40 0.15 10.04
N SER A 120 11.39 -1.08 9.52
CA SER A 120 12.46 -2.04 9.76
C SER A 120 13.74 -1.62 9.02
N PRO A 121 14.92 -1.73 9.65
CA PRO A 121 16.19 -1.49 8.97
C PRO A 121 16.33 -2.41 7.75
N LYS A 122 16.73 -1.85 6.61
CA LYS A 122 17.07 -2.60 5.40
C LYS A 122 18.51 -3.12 5.43
#